data_AF-A0A843CLA5-F1
#
_entry.id   AF-A0A843CLA5-F1
#
_cell.length_a   1.000
_cell.length_b   1.000
_cell.length_c   1.000
_cell.angle_alpha   90.00
_cell.angle_beta   90.00
_cell.angle_gamma   90.00
#
_symmetry.space_group_name_H-M   'P 1'
#
loop_
_entity.id
_entity.type
_entity.pdbx_description
1 polymer ?
#
loop_
_entity_poly.entity_id
_entity_poly.type
_entity_poly.pdbx_seq_one_letter_code
_entity_poly.pdbx_strand_id
1 'polypeptide(L)'
;MLASRQEGSASYPVFNKDRARLSGREAWTNNLELAALAASKIASCLGPTGSYKLVAYQRGPELVTKVTKDAVDMVDELGVQHPAIKTLAEAAKIQRDEAGDGVSTLLVLVSSLLEQAQRLVEQGIHRVAILDGYKESAKRAIEIIDELAFQYQGDLENDLLQIVDCGRGLLNAKLRKDLIEAVDLIKDQKGIDLSRIAIEKKLGGAIEESRLVRGIVIKREKKHRSMPDVVESPKIAMVYRKLELKPEEQLAIGEGPFPTLLNVTKSGQLTEYKAKERALRVAMVDKVRATGANVLFVGHKIDERVADRLSRDGIFASDMIGKRALDEVSRATGAKIAGSVDLLSKEDLGSATRLEVDKIQPDQVTILHCEGAATLLLRGGSPELVQELEKVVRRALLVLKHSRARSKVVPGGGALFIELALRL
;
A
#
# COMPACT_ATOMS: atom_id res chain seq x y z
N MET A 1 20.15 -54.34 5.83
CA MET A 1 21.61 -54.56 5.92
C MET A 1 22.23 -53.58 4.94
N LEU A 2 22.80 -52.45 5.35
CA LEU A 2 23.99 -52.32 6.18
C LEU A 2 23.81 -51.21 7.23
N ALA A 3 24.11 -51.57 8.47
CA ALA A 3 24.20 -50.65 9.59
C ALA A 3 25.64 -50.13 9.68
N SER A 4 25.84 -48.82 9.56
CA SER A 4 27.02 -48.14 10.09
C SER A 4 26.67 -47.59 11.47
N ARG A 5 27.07 -48.33 12.51
CA ARG A 5 27.12 -47.87 13.89
C ARG A 5 28.09 -46.68 13.97
N GLN A 6 27.62 -45.55 14.48
CA GLN A 6 28.47 -44.60 15.20
C GLN A 6 27.98 -44.54 16.65
N GLU A 7 28.80 -45.08 17.55
CA GLU A 7 28.68 -44.87 18.99
C GLU A 7 29.22 -43.47 19.35
N GLY A 8 28.62 -42.82 20.35
CA GLY A 8 29.32 -41.80 21.14
C GLY A 8 28.70 -40.41 21.29
N SER A 9 27.44 -40.30 21.75
CA SER A 9 27.09 -39.42 22.88
C SER A 9 25.63 -39.66 23.27
N ALA A 10 25.39 -40.01 24.52
CA ALA A 10 24.03 -40.18 25.05
C ALA A 10 23.36 -38.80 25.14
N SER A 11 22.75 -38.34 24.05
CA SER A 11 21.84 -37.19 24.08
C SER A 11 20.52 -37.64 24.68
N TYR A 12 20.32 -37.39 25.98
CA TYR A 12 19.00 -37.49 26.59
C TYR A 12 18.00 -36.67 25.75
N PRO A 13 16.82 -37.23 25.38
CA PRO A 13 15.87 -36.50 24.57
C PRO A 13 15.19 -35.45 25.46
N VAL A 14 15.76 -34.25 25.48
CA VAL A 14 15.17 -33.05 26.12
C VAL A 14 13.93 -32.57 25.36
N PHE A 15 13.77 -32.99 24.10
CA PHE A 15 12.68 -32.55 23.23
C PHE A 15 11.64 -33.64 23.00
N ASN A 16 10.40 -33.18 22.79
CA ASN A 16 9.25 -34.02 22.45
C ASN A 16 9.50 -34.79 21.14
N LYS A 17 8.90 -35.98 20.98
CA LYS A 17 9.19 -36.89 19.84
C LYS A 17 8.96 -36.28 18.45
N ASP A 18 8.11 -35.26 18.37
CA ASP A 18 7.76 -34.57 17.11
C ASP A 18 8.68 -33.37 16.80
N ARG A 19 9.78 -33.17 17.55
CA ARG A 19 10.69 -32.03 17.37
C ARG A 19 12.07 -32.49 16.93
N ALA A 20 12.48 -32.07 15.73
CA ALA A 20 13.82 -32.24 15.23
C ALA A 20 14.74 -31.08 15.66
N ARG A 21 15.98 -31.40 16.06
CA ARG A 21 17.03 -30.42 16.34
C ARG A 21 18.15 -30.57 15.33
N LEU A 22 18.38 -29.53 14.54
CA LEU A 22 19.62 -29.36 13.78
C LEU A 22 20.66 -28.70 14.69
N SER A 23 21.89 -29.23 14.74
CA SER A 23 22.94 -28.69 15.59
C SER A 23 24.32 -28.72 14.92
N GLY A 24 25.27 -27.98 15.50
CA GLY A 24 26.66 -28.00 15.06
C GLY A 24 26.87 -27.41 13.66
N ARG A 25 27.75 -28.06 12.89
CA ARG A 25 28.14 -27.63 11.54
C ARG A 25 27.02 -27.83 10.52
N GLU A 26 26.27 -28.92 10.63
CA GLU A 26 25.17 -29.26 9.71
C GLU A 26 24.07 -28.20 9.69
N ALA A 27 23.68 -27.69 10.86
CA ALA A 27 22.67 -26.62 10.93
C ALA A 27 23.13 -25.35 10.18
N TRP A 28 24.41 -25.03 10.29
CA TRP A 28 24.99 -23.86 9.64
C TRP A 28 25.08 -24.05 8.13
N THR A 29 25.67 -25.15 7.68
CA THR A 29 25.81 -25.49 6.26
C THR A 29 24.46 -25.54 5.57
N ASN A 30 23.48 -26.22 6.16
CA ASN A 30 22.13 -26.31 5.60
C ASN A 30 21.47 -24.92 5.48
N ASN A 31 21.60 -24.06 6.49
CA ASN A 31 21.05 -22.71 6.44
C ASN A 31 21.71 -21.86 5.35
N LEU A 32 23.04 -21.93 5.20
CA LEU A 32 23.78 -21.20 4.18
C LEU A 32 23.42 -21.68 2.78
N GLU A 33 23.43 -23.00 2.55
CA GLU A 33 23.15 -23.59 1.24
C GLU A 33 21.73 -23.29 0.78
N LEU A 34 20.73 -23.41 1.66
CA LEU A 34 19.34 -23.11 1.31
C LEU A 34 19.13 -21.62 1.03
N ALA A 35 19.76 -20.75 1.82
CA ALA A 35 19.71 -19.31 1.62
C ALA A 35 20.37 -18.89 0.29
N ALA A 36 21.57 -19.42 0.01
CA ALA A 36 22.28 -19.19 -1.25
C ALA A 36 21.51 -19.74 -2.45
N LEU A 37 20.96 -20.96 -2.35
CA LEU A 37 20.16 -21.56 -3.41
C LEU A 37 18.91 -20.72 -3.73
N ALA A 38 18.20 -20.25 -2.70
CA ALA A 38 17.02 -19.42 -2.88
C ALA A 38 17.36 -18.09 -3.57
N ALA A 39 18.43 -17.43 -3.13
CA ALA A 39 18.87 -16.17 -3.72
C ALA A 39 19.41 -16.34 -5.15
N SER A 40 20.17 -17.40 -5.43
CA SER A 40 20.64 -17.77 -6.77
C SER A 40 19.48 -18.01 -7.75
N LYS A 41 18.41 -18.69 -7.30
CA LYS A 41 17.20 -18.85 -8.13
C LYS A 41 16.53 -17.52 -8.50
N ILE A 42 16.70 -16.48 -7.70
CA ILE A 42 16.14 -15.14 -7.93
C ILE A 42 17.12 -14.27 -8.74
N ALA A 43 18.42 -14.58 -8.72
CA ALA A 43 19.49 -13.80 -9.36
C ALA A 43 19.26 -13.51 -10.84
N SER A 44 18.61 -14.42 -11.59
CA SER A 44 18.33 -14.23 -13.02
C SER A 44 17.38 -13.06 -13.33
N CYS A 45 16.78 -12.42 -12.31
CA CYS A 45 15.93 -11.23 -12.45
C CYS A 45 16.70 -9.91 -12.36
N LEU A 46 18.01 -9.94 -12.08
CA LEU A 46 18.84 -8.75 -11.94
C LEU A 46 19.01 -8.00 -13.28
N GLY A 47 18.96 -6.67 -13.21
CA GLY A 47 19.27 -5.77 -14.34
C GLY A 47 18.17 -5.65 -15.40
N PRO A 48 18.35 -4.78 -16.40
CA PRO A 48 17.35 -4.52 -17.44
C PRO A 48 17.08 -5.76 -18.30
N THR A 49 18.11 -6.54 -18.61
CA THR A 49 18.04 -7.80 -19.38
C THR A 49 17.64 -9.02 -18.54
N GLY A 50 17.43 -8.87 -17.23
CA GLY A 50 16.98 -9.96 -16.36
C GLY A 50 15.62 -10.53 -16.79
N SER A 51 15.47 -11.85 -16.67
CA SER A 51 14.30 -12.58 -17.14
C SER A 51 13.08 -12.39 -16.22
N TYR A 52 11.89 -12.31 -16.82
CA TYR A 52 10.64 -12.48 -16.09
C TYR A 52 10.48 -13.94 -15.67
N LYS A 53 9.89 -14.16 -14.50
CA LYS A 53 9.56 -15.50 -14.02
C LYS A 53 8.06 -15.69 -13.96
N LEU A 54 7.60 -16.84 -14.44
CA LEU A 54 6.25 -17.32 -14.24
C LEU A 54 6.23 -18.13 -12.93
N VAL A 55 5.54 -17.62 -11.93
CA VAL A 55 5.25 -18.34 -10.70
C VAL A 55 3.85 -18.92 -10.84
N ALA A 56 3.75 -20.25 -10.75
CA ALA A 56 2.49 -20.96 -10.82
C ALA A 56 2.35 -21.84 -9.57
N TYR A 57 1.25 -21.70 -8.85
CA TYR A 57 0.93 -22.52 -7.70
C TYR A 57 -0.57 -22.76 -7.61
N GLN A 58 -0.94 -23.82 -6.89
CA GLN A 58 -2.33 -24.23 -6.74
C GLN A 58 -2.87 -23.72 -5.40
N ARG A 59 -3.88 -22.85 -5.44
CA ARG A 59 -4.58 -22.36 -4.24
C ARG A 59 -5.96 -22.98 -4.18
N GLY A 60 -6.05 -24.17 -3.56
CA GLY A 60 -7.28 -24.97 -3.58
C GLY A 60 -7.58 -25.48 -5.00
N PRO A 61 -8.78 -25.26 -5.57
CA PRO A 61 -9.09 -25.68 -6.94
C PRO A 61 -8.55 -24.73 -8.02
N GLU A 62 -8.10 -23.52 -7.65
CA GLU A 62 -7.69 -22.49 -8.59
C GLU A 62 -6.16 -22.53 -8.83
N LEU A 63 -5.75 -22.54 -10.10
CA LEU A 63 -4.36 -22.38 -10.49
C LEU A 63 -4.05 -20.90 -10.59
N VAL A 64 -3.25 -20.38 -9.65
CA VAL A 64 -2.78 -19.01 -9.68
C VAL A 64 -1.50 -18.95 -10.49
N THR A 65 -1.51 -18.16 -11.56
CA THR A 65 -0.34 -17.88 -12.38
C THR A 65 0.00 -16.40 -12.31
N LYS A 66 1.26 -16.08 -12.03
CA LYS A 66 1.74 -14.71 -11.93
C LYS A 66 3.07 -14.58 -12.64
N VAL A 67 3.13 -13.67 -13.60
CA VAL A 67 4.39 -13.29 -14.25
C VAL A 67 4.94 -12.09 -13.50
N THR A 68 6.13 -12.22 -12.91
CA THR A 68 6.76 -11.12 -12.18
C THR A 68 8.27 -11.12 -12.37
N LYS A 69 8.85 -9.92 -12.26
CA LYS A 69 10.30 -9.69 -12.13
C LYS A 69 10.68 -9.23 -10.72
N ASP A 70 9.67 -8.96 -9.87
CA ASP A 70 9.89 -8.57 -8.48
C ASP A 70 10.22 -9.81 -7.63
N ALA A 71 11.43 -9.81 -7.09
CA ALA A 71 11.92 -10.85 -6.21
C ALA A 71 11.05 -11.04 -4.96
N VAL A 72 10.50 -9.96 -4.39
CA VAL A 72 9.66 -10.05 -3.18
C VAL A 72 8.39 -10.82 -3.49
N ASP A 73 7.74 -10.48 -4.61
CA ASP A 73 6.53 -11.18 -5.04
C ASP A 73 6.81 -12.67 -5.23
N MET A 74 7.93 -13.05 -5.86
CA MET A 74 8.25 -14.46 -6.05
C MET A 74 8.38 -15.20 -4.72
N VAL A 75 9.07 -14.60 -3.74
CA VAL A 75 9.29 -15.25 -2.44
C VAL A 75 7.98 -15.40 -1.66
N ASP A 76 7.10 -14.40 -1.72
CA ASP A 76 5.78 -14.45 -1.09
C ASP A 76 4.87 -15.52 -1.72
N GLU A 77 4.86 -15.62 -3.05
CA GLU A 77 4.02 -16.58 -3.77
C GLU A 77 4.54 -18.03 -3.64
N LEU A 78 5.85 -18.24 -3.48
CA LEU A 78 6.44 -19.57 -3.32
C LEU A 78 6.15 -20.22 -1.94
N GLY A 79 5.62 -19.48 -0.97
CA GLY A 79 5.18 -20.02 0.32
C GLY A 79 6.30 -20.71 1.12
N VAL A 80 7.54 -20.21 1.01
CA VAL A 80 8.71 -20.88 1.57
C VAL A 80 8.67 -20.87 3.10
N GLN A 81 8.74 -22.05 3.73
CA GLN A 81 8.66 -22.20 5.19
C GLN A 81 10.01 -22.22 5.91
N HIS A 82 11.13 -22.31 5.17
CA HIS A 82 12.44 -22.41 5.78
C HIS A 82 12.85 -21.07 6.46
N PRO A 83 13.25 -21.05 7.75
CA PRO A 83 13.53 -19.82 8.49
C PRO A 83 14.56 -18.91 7.83
N ALA A 84 15.67 -19.48 7.32
CA ALA A 84 16.71 -18.68 6.66
C ALA A 84 16.19 -17.94 5.43
N ILE A 85 15.30 -18.57 4.65
CA ILE A 85 14.72 -17.96 3.45
C ILE A 85 13.67 -16.92 3.85
N LYS A 86 12.93 -17.15 4.95
CA LYS A 86 12.00 -16.16 5.50
C LYS A 86 12.72 -14.88 5.93
N THR A 87 13.88 -14.99 6.59
CA THR A 87 14.71 -13.83 6.93
C THR A 87 15.15 -13.05 5.69
N LEU A 88 15.56 -13.75 4.62
CA LEU A 88 15.89 -13.10 3.34
C LEU A 88 14.67 -12.40 2.73
N ALA A 89 13.49 -13.01 2.80
CA ALA A 89 12.23 -12.43 2.33
C ALA A 89 11.90 -11.14 3.06
N GLU A 90 12.06 -11.13 4.39
CA GLU A 90 11.83 -9.97 5.24
C GLU A 90 12.82 -8.84 4.92
N ALA A 91 14.11 -9.15 4.75
CA ALA A 91 15.11 -8.16 4.32
C ALA A 91 14.78 -7.57 2.93
N ALA A 92 14.34 -8.42 1.99
CA ALA A 92 13.91 -8.00 0.66
C ALA A 92 12.69 -7.06 0.70
N LYS A 93 11.73 -7.32 1.60
CA LYS A 93 10.57 -6.45 1.84
C LYS A 93 10.99 -5.09 2.40
N ILE A 94 11.85 -5.08 3.41
CA ILE A 94 12.36 -3.83 4.01
C ILE A 94 13.08 -3.00 2.95
N GLN A 95 13.96 -3.61 2.15
CA GLN A 95 14.66 -2.93 1.07
C GLN A 95 13.70 -2.32 0.04
N ARG A 96 12.65 -3.07 -0.34
CA ARG A 96 11.62 -2.58 -1.27
C ARG A 96 10.84 -1.39 -0.69
N ASP A 97 10.45 -1.48 0.57
CA ASP A 97 9.56 -0.50 1.19
C ASP A 97 10.32 0.78 1.60
N GLU A 98 11.60 0.68 1.96
CA GLU A 98 12.44 1.83 2.31
C GLU A 98 13.14 2.46 1.10
N ALA A 99 13.85 1.68 0.29
CA ALA A 99 14.65 2.20 -0.82
C ALA A 99 13.87 2.26 -2.14
N GLY A 100 12.85 1.42 -2.33
CA GLY A 100 12.08 1.34 -3.56
C GLY A 100 12.74 0.51 -4.67
N ASP A 101 14.03 0.20 -4.56
CA ASP A 101 14.77 -0.59 -5.55
C ASP A 101 15.94 -1.35 -4.89
N GLY A 102 16.63 -2.17 -5.69
CA GLY A 102 17.84 -2.89 -5.27
C GLY A 102 17.56 -4.23 -4.57
N VAL A 103 16.31 -4.69 -4.56
CA VAL A 103 15.93 -5.98 -3.95
C VAL A 103 16.72 -7.15 -4.57
N SER A 104 16.75 -7.23 -5.91
CA SER A 104 17.50 -8.28 -6.60
C SER A 104 19.00 -8.19 -6.30
N THR A 105 19.55 -6.98 -6.25
CA THR A 105 20.95 -6.74 -5.92
C THR A 105 21.28 -7.19 -4.50
N LEU A 106 20.41 -6.87 -3.53
CA LEU A 106 20.54 -7.31 -2.14
C LEU A 106 20.57 -8.83 -2.05
N LEU A 107 19.63 -9.51 -2.71
CA LEU A 107 19.56 -10.97 -2.67
C LEU A 107 20.79 -11.62 -3.31
N VAL A 108 21.24 -11.13 -4.46
CA VAL A 108 22.45 -11.64 -5.13
C VAL A 108 23.69 -11.42 -4.26
N LEU A 109 23.85 -10.23 -3.70
CA LEU A 109 24.99 -9.90 -2.84
C LEU A 109 25.01 -10.80 -1.59
N VAL A 110 23.86 -11.00 -0.94
CA VAL A 110 23.75 -11.89 0.21
C VAL A 110 24.06 -13.33 -0.20
N SER A 111 23.56 -13.82 -1.33
CA SER A 111 23.90 -15.16 -1.85
C SER A 111 25.41 -15.36 -1.94
N SER A 112 26.10 -14.43 -2.62
CA SER A 112 27.54 -14.53 -2.85
C SER A 112 28.34 -14.43 -1.54
N LEU A 113 27.93 -13.56 -0.61
CA LEU A 113 28.59 -13.45 0.70
C LEU A 113 28.43 -14.72 1.54
N LEU A 114 27.27 -15.39 1.48
CA LEU A 114 27.02 -16.65 2.19
C LEU A 114 27.81 -17.81 1.57
N GLU A 115 27.92 -17.87 0.25
CA GLU A 115 28.76 -18.86 -0.46
C GLU A 115 30.25 -18.69 -0.13
N GLN A 116 30.77 -17.45 -0.11
CA GLN A 116 32.15 -17.22 0.31
C GLN A 116 32.36 -17.51 1.80
N ALA A 117 31.39 -17.18 2.65
CA ALA A 117 31.46 -17.52 4.07
C ALA A 117 31.52 -19.05 4.28
N GLN A 118 30.77 -19.83 3.49
CA GLN A 118 30.84 -21.29 3.54
C GLN A 118 32.25 -21.80 3.23
N ARG A 119 32.89 -21.28 2.17
CA ARG A 119 34.28 -21.63 1.80
C ARG A 119 35.28 -21.31 2.92
N LEU A 120 35.16 -20.15 3.55
CA LEU A 120 36.02 -19.75 4.67
C LEU A 120 35.82 -20.67 5.89
N VAL A 121 34.58 -21.08 6.17
CA VAL A 121 34.28 -22.04 7.23
C VAL A 121 34.86 -23.43 6.90
N GLU A 122 34.84 -23.85 5.63
CA GLU A 122 35.46 -25.10 5.17
C GLU A 122 36.99 -25.08 5.33
N GLN A 123 37.61 -23.91 5.17
CA GLN A 123 39.04 -23.68 5.46
C GLN A 123 39.37 -23.64 6.96
N GLY A 124 38.37 -23.76 7.83
CA GLY A 124 38.55 -23.80 9.29
C GLY A 124 38.54 -22.42 9.96
N ILE A 125 38.19 -21.35 9.25
CA ILE A 125 38.08 -20.01 9.83
C ILE A 125 36.85 -19.95 10.75
N HIS A 126 37.03 -19.40 11.94
CA HIS A 126 35.95 -19.30 12.91
C HIS A 126 34.88 -18.30 12.45
N ARG A 127 33.60 -18.69 12.53
CA ARG A 127 32.43 -17.91 12.05
C ARG A 127 32.35 -16.48 12.58
N VAL A 128 32.77 -16.27 13.83
CA VAL A 128 32.78 -14.93 14.44
C VAL A 128 33.79 -14.02 13.74
N ALA A 129 34.98 -14.54 13.39
CA ALA A 129 35.98 -13.77 12.67
C ALA A 129 35.50 -13.37 11.27
N ILE A 130 34.78 -14.25 10.57
CA ILE A 130 34.17 -13.95 9.27
C ILE A 130 33.14 -12.83 9.42
N LEU A 131 32.27 -12.90 10.43
CA LEU A 131 31.26 -11.89 10.69
C LEU A 131 31.89 -10.52 11.01
N ASP A 132 32.93 -10.49 11.83
CA ASP A 132 33.61 -9.25 12.21
C ASP A 132 34.34 -8.65 11.00
N GLY A 133 34.99 -9.48 10.18
CA GLY A 133 35.58 -9.05 8.91
C GLY A 133 34.54 -8.43 7.96
N TYR A 134 33.39 -9.07 7.76
CA TYR A 134 32.30 -8.51 6.94
C TYR A 134 31.77 -7.17 7.47
N LYS A 135 31.68 -6.99 8.79
CA LYS A 135 31.25 -5.71 9.39
C LYS A 135 32.27 -4.61 9.13
N GLU A 136 33.55 -4.91 9.25
CA GLU A 136 34.62 -3.94 9.00
C GLU A 136 34.71 -3.57 7.51
N SER A 137 34.68 -4.57 6.62
CA SER A 137 34.63 -4.36 5.17
C SER A 137 33.39 -3.56 4.74
N ALA A 138 32.22 -3.79 5.36
CA ALA A 138 31.01 -3.03 5.05
C ALA A 138 31.15 -1.54 5.40
N LYS A 139 31.78 -1.20 6.54
CA LYS A 139 32.06 0.19 6.90
C LYS A 139 32.99 0.85 5.88
N ARG A 140 34.08 0.16 5.54
CA ARG A 140 35.05 0.66 4.56
C ARG A 140 34.43 0.81 3.17
N ALA A 141 33.54 -0.10 2.78
CA ALA A 141 32.80 -0.01 1.53
C ALA A 141 31.93 1.26 1.45
N ILE A 142 31.24 1.62 2.54
CA ILE A 142 30.41 2.83 2.59
C ILE A 142 31.28 4.08 2.43
N GLU A 143 32.44 4.14 3.08
CA GLU A 143 33.39 5.25 2.93
C GLU A 143 33.84 5.42 1.48
N ILE A 144 34.21 4.31 0.82
CA ILE A 144 34.62 4.31 -0.59
C ILE A 144 33.46 4.76 -1.50
N ILE A 145 32.23 4.30 -1.22
CA ILE A 145 31.04 4.73 -1.97
C ILE A 145 30.85 6.24 -1.85
N ASP A 146 30.98 6.81 -0.65
CA ASP A 146 30.83 8.25 -0.40
C ASP A 146 31.94 9.08 -1.08
N GLU A 147 33.15 8.54 -1.20
CA GLU A 147 34.26 9.12 -1.97
C GLU A 147 34.00 9.12 -3.48
N LEU A 148 33.44 8.03 -4.00
CA LEU A 148 33.10 7.88 -5.43
C LEU A 148 31.84 8.64 -5.84
N ALA A 149 30.99 8.97 -4.87
CA ALA A 149 29.72 9.64 -5.11
C ALA A 149 29.94 11.09 -5.56
N PHE A 150 29.41 11.44 -6.72
CA PHE A 150 29.56 12.77 -7.32
C PHE A 150 28.21 13.47 -7.44
N GLN A 151 28.24 14.80 -7.60
CA GLN A 151 27.02 15.58 -7.82
C GLN A 151 26.65 15.54 -9.29
N TYR A 152 25.44 15.06 -9.59
CA TYR A 152 24.94 14.99 -10.96
C TYR A 152 24.66 16.38 -11.52
N GLN A 153 25.18 16.66 -12.72
CA GLN A 153 24.94 17.91 -13.44
C GLN A 153 23.91 17.64 -14.56
N GLY A 154 22.62 17.75 -14.23
CA GLY A 154 21.52 17.45 -15.14
C GLY A 154 20.16 17.44 -14.43
N ASP A 155 19.10 17.06 -15.14
CA ASP A 155 17.77 16.84 -14.56
C ASP A 155 17.70 15.47 -13.89
N LEU A 156 18.32 15.40 -12.70
CA LEU A 156 18.44 14.16 -11.92
C LEU A 156 17.08 13.47 -11.73
N GLU A 157 16.02 14.22 -11.45
CA GLU A 157 14.70 13.65 -11.17
C GLU A 157 14.10 12.98 -12.41
N ASN A 158 14.10 13.67 -13.55
CA ASN A 158 13.57 13.09 -14.78
C ASN A 158 14.41 11.91 -15.28
N ASP A 159 15.73 11.97 -15.16
CA ASP A 159 16.63 10.89 -15.59
C ASP A 159 16.49 9.66 -14.69
N LEU A 160 16.36 9.84 -13.38
CA LEU A 160 16.05 8.74 -12.45
C LEU A 160 14.70 8.08 -12.77
N LEU A 161 13.68 8.87 -13.10
CA LEU A 161 12.37 8.31 -13.49
C LEU A 161 12.45 7.49 -14.78
N GLN A 162 13.30 7.87 -15.74
CA GLN A 162 13.56 7.05 -16.92
C GLN A 162 14.29 5.74 -16.57
N ILE A 163 15.24 5.80 -15.64
CA ILE A 163 15.94 4.61 -15.14
C ILE A 163 14.96 3.65 -14.44
N VAL A 164 14.07 4.16 -13.59
CA VAL A 164 13.05 3.36 -12.89
C VAL A 164 12.09 2.68 -13.87
N ASP A 165 11.74 3.34 -14.98
CA ASP A 165 10.91 2.75 -16.04
C ASP A 165 11.63 1.62 -16.79
N CYS A 166 12.97 1.62 -16.81
CA CYS A 166 13.80 0.64 -17.53
C CYS A 166 13.42 0.49 -19.02
N GLY A 167 12.93 1.57 -19.65
CA GLY A 167 12.50 1.57 -21.06
C GLY A 167 11.21 0.79 -21.34
N ARG A 168 10.39 0.50 -20.32
CA ARG A 168 9.11 -0.22 -20.49
C ARG A 168 8.01 0.65 -21.07
N GLY A 169 8.16 1.97 -21.04
CA GLY A 169 7.12 2.91 -21.48
C GLY A 169 5.91 2.94 -20.55
N LEU A 170 6.07 2.55 -19.28
CA LEU A 170 4.99 2.65 -18.29
C LEU A 170 4.92 4.07 -17.73
N LEU A 171 6.07 4.71 -17.52
CA LEU A 171 6.17 6.10 -17.10
C LEU A 171 6.30 7.03 -18.31
N ASN A 172 5.17 7.39 -18.90
CA ASN A 172 5.11 8.38 -19.98
C ASN A 172 5.63 9.74 -19.53
N ALA A 173 6.09 10.58 -20.47
CA ALA A 173 6.65 11.90 -20.18
C ALA A 173 5.70 12.79 -19.35
N LYS A 174 4.39 12.67 -19.59
CA LYS A 174 3.35 13.34 -18.79
C LYS A 174 3.33 12.82 -17.35
N LEU A 175 3.28 11.50 -17.17
CA LEU A 175 3.24 10.88 -15.84
C LEU A 175 4.51 11.18 -15.03
N ARG A 176 5.68 11.27 -15.68
CA ARG A 176 6.92 11.69 -15.00
C ARG A 176 6.82 13.11 -14.44
N LYS A 177 6.27 14.06 -15.21
CA LYS A 177 6.02 15.43 -14.73
C LYS A 177 5.01 15.45 -13.59
N ASP A 178 3.92 14.70 -13.73
CA ASP A 178 2.88 14.53 -12.72
C ASP A 178 3.46 13.97 -11.40
N LEU A 179 4.42 13.04 -11.46
CA LEU A 179 5.08 12.49 -10.28
C LEU A 179 5.94 13.53 -9.56
N ILE A 180 6.72 14.33 -10.30
CA ILE A 180 7.53 15.41 -9.74
C ILE A 180 6.63 16.45 -9.08
N GLU A 181 5.57 16.87 -9.77
CA GLU A 181 4.59 17.82 -9.25
C GLU A 181 3.89 17.29 -7.99
N ALA A 182 3.53 16.00 -7.95
CA ALA A 182 2.92 15.38 -6.77
C ALA A 182 3.83 15.46 -5.53
N VAL A 183 5.14 15.26 -5.71
CA VAL A 183 6.12 15.36 -4.62
C VAL A 183 6.34 16.82 -4.21
N ASP A 184 6.30 17.77 -5.15
CA ASP A 184 6.39 19.21 -4.87
C ASP A 184 5.21 19.72 -4.04
N LEU A 185 3.99 19.27 -4.35
CA LEU A 185 2.76 19.66 -3.62
C LEU A 185 2.76 19.24 -2.14
N ILE A 186 3.52 18.20 -1.79
CA ILE A 186 3.54 17.59 -0.45
C ILE A 186 4.79 17.96 0.35
N LYS A 187 5.70 18.71 -0.26
CA LYS A 187 6.95 19.12 0.38
C LYS A 187 6.69 20.12 1.51
N ASP A 188 6.62 19.61 2.73
CA ASP A 188 6.60 20.42 3.95
C ASP A 188 8.01 20.70 4.47
N GLN A 189 8.12 21.70 5.36
CA GLN A 189 9.36 22.02 6.09
C GLN A 189 9.93 20.82 6.90
N LYS A 190 9.09 19.83 7.23
CA LYS A 190 9.47 18.62 7.99
C LYS A 190 9.97 17.45 7.12
N GLY A 191 9.97 17.61 5.80
CA GLY A 191 10.38 16.58 4.84
C GLY A 191 9.24 16.06 3.98
N ILE A 192 9.55 15.07 3.14
CA ILE A 192 8.62 14.49 2.17
C ILE A 192 7.94 13.26 2.79
N ASP A 193 6.64 13.38 3.06
CA ASP A 193 5.81 12.27 3.53
C ASP A 193 4.97 11.69 2.37
N LEU A 194 5.41 10.56 1.84
CA LEU A 194 4.74 9.86 0.74
C LEU A 194 3.35 9.34 1.12
N SER A 195 3.01 9.24 2.42
CA SER A 195 1.67 8.81 2.85
C SER A 195 0.57 9.80 2.47
N ARG A 196 0.94 11.04 2.09
CA ARG A 196 0.01 12.06 1.59
C ARG A 196 -0.27 11.92 0.09
N ILE A 197 0.49 11.10 -0.64
CA ILE A 197 0.20 10.76 -2.03
C ILE A 197 -0.66 9.50 -2.04
N ALA A 198 -1.95 9.65 -2.34
CA ALA A 198 -2.81 8.51 -2.59
C ALA A 198 -2.55 7.95 -4.00
N ILE A 199 -2.58 6.63 -4.14
CA ILE A 199 -2.47 5.97 -5.44
C ILE A 199 -3.75 5.18 -5.66
N GLU A 200 -4.55 5.64 -6.61
CA GLU A 200 -5.84 5.03 -6.91
C GLU A 200 -5.86 4.40 -8.29
N LYS A 201 -6.23 3.12 -8.32
CA LYS A 201 -6.33 2.32 -9.53
C LYS A 201 -7.74 2.32 -10.11
N LYS A 202 -7.88 2.62 -11.39
CA LYS A 202 -9.14 2.50 -12.14
C LYS A 202 -8.89 1.68 -13.40
N LEU A 203 -9.63 0.60 -13.58
CA LEU A 203 -9.52 -0.26 -14.77
C LEU A 203 -10.13 0.44 -15.99
N GLY A 204 -9.55 0.17 -17.17
CA GLY A 204 -10.02 0.71 -18.44
C GLY A 204 -9.29 1.98 -18.89
N GLY A 205 -9.30 2.21 -20.19
CA GLY A 205 -8.53 3.26 -20.86
C GLY A 205 -7.06 2.89 -21.09
N ALA A 206 -6.30 3.83 -21.64
CA ALA A 206 -4.86 3.69 -21.84
C ALA A 206 -4.04 4.15 -20.62
N ILE A 207 -2.78 3.73 -20.54
CA ILE A 207 -1.82 4.20 -19.52
C ILE A 207 -1.67 5.74 -19.58
N GLU A 208 -1.72 6.30 -20.79
CA GLU A 208 -1.64 7.75 -21.07
C GLU A 208 -2.74 8.58 -20.41
N GLU A 209 -3.88 7.97 -20.11
CA GLU A 209 -4.99 8.60 -19.41
C GLU A 209 -4.77 8.70 -17.89
N SER A 210 -3.70 8.08 -17.37
CA SER A 210 -3.27 8.27 -15.99
C SER A 210 -2.86 9.72 -15.76
N ARG A 211 -3.25 10.29 -14.62
CA ARG A 211 -3.03 11.70 -14.32
C ARG A 211 -2.88 11.97 -12.83
N LEU A 212 -2.13 13.02 -12.50
CA LEU A 212 -2.19 13.63 -11.18
C LEU A 212 -3.53 14.36 -11.00
N VAL A 213 -4.20 14.04 -9.90
CA VAL A 213 -5.36 14.77 -9.38
C VAL A 213 -4.89 15.55 -8.17
N ARG A 214 -4.96 16.89 -8.25
CA ARG A 214 -4.77 17.78 -7.10
C ARG A 214 -5.98 17.66 -6.18
N GLY A 215 -5.91 16.73 -5.22
CA GLY A 215 -7.01 16.37 -4.35
C GLY A 215 -7.06 14.88 -4.01
N ILE A 216 -8.25 14.42 -3.64
CA ILE A 216 -8.53 13.05 -3.19
C ILE A 216 -9.50 12.38 -4.16
N VAL A 217 -9.21 11.12 -4.48
CA VAL A 217 -10.07 10.28 -5.33
C VAL A 217 -10.73 9.21 -4.46
N ILE A 218 -12.06 9.16 -4.46
CA ILE A 218 -12.85 8.19 -3.68
C ILE A 218 -13.55 7.25 -4.66
N LYS A 219 -13.25 5.94 -4.55
CA LYS A 219 -13.86 4.85 -5.32
C LYS A 219 -15.30 4.54 -4.90
N ARG A 220 -16.13 5.56 -4.83
CA ARG A 220 -17.55 5.45 -4.53
C ARG A 220 -18.33 6.38 -5.43
N GLU A 221 -19.48 5.88 -5.84
CA GLU A 221 -20.47 6.63 -6.59
C GLU A 221 -21.34 7.48 -5.67
N LYS A 222 -22.14 8.34 -6.29
CA LYS A 222 -23.23 9.05 -5.61
C LYS A 222 -24.33 8.08 -5.25
N LYS A 223 -24.93 8.26 -4.06
CA LYS A 223 -25.95 7.33 -3.58
C LYS A 223 -27.24 7.36 -4.41
N HIS A 224 -27.59 8.52 -4.95
CA HIS A 224 -28.81 8.72 -5.73
C HIS A 224 -28.49 9.37 -7.09
N ARG A 225 -29.14 8.89 -8.15
CA ARG A 225 -28.85 9.33 -9.53
C ARG A 225 -29.11 10.82 -9.77
N SER A 226 -30.08 11.40 -9.05
CA SER A 226 -30.46 12.82 -9.13
C SER A 226 -29.54 13.76 -8.34
N MET A 227 -28.56 13.23 -7.60
CA MET A 227 -27.56 14.08 -6.93
C MET A 227 -26.65 14.78 -7.96
N PRO A 228 -26.17 16.00 -7.66
CA PRO A 228 -25.32 16.76 -8.57
C PRO A 228 -24.04 16.01 -8.90
N ASP A 229 -23.61 16.06 -10.17
CA ASP A 229 -22.34 15.49 -10.61
C ASP A 229 -21.15 16.42 -10.36
N VAL A 230 -21.42 17.73 -10.23
CA VAL A 230 -20.40 18.76 -9.96
C VAL A 230 -20.92 19.67 -8.86
N VAL A 231 -20.09 19.90 -7.85
CA VAL A 231 -20.36 20.84 -6.75
C VAL A 231 -19.18 21.80 -6.65
N GLU A 232 -19.42 23.08 -6.90
CA GLU A 232 -18.43 24.15 -6.71
C GLU A 232 -18.41 24.58 -5.24
N SER A 233 -17.21 24.78 -4.67
CA SER A 233 -17.00 25.13 -3.26
C SER A 233 -17.73 24.21 -2.27
N PRO A 234 -17.44 22.89 -2.27
CA PRO A 234 -18.07 21.96 -1.35
C PRO A 234 -17.74 22.26 0.13
N LYS A 235 -18.80 22.37 0.95
CA LYS A 235 -18.83 22.29 2.41
C LYS A 235 -19.13 20.85 2.82
N ILE A 236 -18.11 20.18 3.34
CA ILE A 236 -18.07 18.73 3.49
C ILE A 236 -18.36 18.35 4.94
N ALA A 237 -19.43 17.61 5.15
CA ALA A 237 -19.72 16.92 6.41
C ALA A 237 -19.29 15.46 6.32
N MET A 238 -18.71 14.93 7.39
CA MET A 238 -18.31 13.52 7.46
C MET A 238 -18.93 12.85 8.68
N VAL A 239 -19.57 11.70 8.46
CA VAL A 239 -20.20 10.91 9.52
C VAL A 239 -19.74 9.45 9.43
N TYR A 240 -19.28 8.86 10.52
CA TYR A 240 -18.86 7.45 10.48
C TYR A 240 -20.03 6.48 10.61
N ARG A 241 -21.08 6.82 11.37
CA ARG A 241 -22.21 5.94 11.67
C ARG A 241 -23.20 5.79 10.51
N LYS A 242 -23.97 4.69 10.52
CA LYS A 242 -25.09 4.45 9.58
C LYS A 242 -26.13 5.56 9.67
N LEU A 243 -26.60 6.01 8.51
CA LEU A 243 -27.77 6.88 8.35
C LEU A 243 -29.00 6.02 8.06
N GLU A 244 -29.38 5.20 9.03
CA GLU A 244 -30.56 4.35 8.98
C GLU A 244 -31.31 4.47 10.31
N LEU A 245 -32.64 4.43 10.26
CA LEU A 245 -33.43 4.24 11.47
C LEU A 245 -33.17 2.82 11.97
N LYS A 246 -32.44 2.71 13.07
CA LYS A 246 -32.39 1.44 13.79
C LYS A 246 -33.76 1.21 14.44
N PRO A 247 -34.27 -0.03 14.42
CA PRO A 247 -35.21 -0.45 15.44
C PRO A 247 -34.58 -0.09 16.80
N GLU A 248 -35.34 0.55 17.69
CA GLU A 248 -34.87 0.81 19.04
C GLU A 248 -34.59 -0.54 19.71
N GLU A 249 -33.32 -0.94 19.77
CA GLU A 249 -32.86 -2.00 20.63
C GLU A 249 -32.73 -1.37 22.01
N GLN A 250 -33.67 -1.66 22.91
CA GLN A 250 -33.52 -1.28 24.30
C GLN A 250 -32.37 -2.09 24.89
N LEU A 251 -31.26 -1.41 25.17
CA LEU A 251 -30.20 -1.94 26.04
C LEU A 251 -30.66 -1.72 27.48
N ALA A 252 -31.51 -2.61 27.99
CA ALA A 252 -31.70 -2.71 29.43
C ALA A 252 -30.40 -3.27 30.04
N ILE A 253 -29.94 -2.68 31.14
CA ILE A 253 -28.72 -3.08 31.83
C ILE A 253 -28.94 -4.51 32.37
N GLY A 254 -28.38 -5.52 31.68
CA GLY A 254 -28.34 -6.91 32.14
C GLY A 254 -28.89 -7.96 31.17
N GLU A 255 -29.66 -7.56 30.15
CA GLU A 255 -30.24 -8.48 29.18
C GLU A 255 -30.08 -7.89 27.78
N GLY A 256 -29.63 -8.70 26.82
CA GLY A 256 -29.15 -8.26 25.51
C GLY A 256 -30.19 -7.51 24.64
N PRO A 257 -29.86 -7.20 23.38
CA PRO A 257 -30.75 -6.43 22.50
C PRO A 257 -32.05 -7.20 22.22
N PHE A 258 -33.16 -6.76 22.82
CA PHE A 258 -34.48 -7.29 22.48
C PHE A 258 -35.02 -6.62 21.20
N PRO A 259 -35.54 -7.38 20.22
CA PRO A 259 -36.25 -6.80 19.10
C PRO A 259 -37.58 -6.22 19.61
N THR A 260 -37.74 -4.90 19.50
CA THR A 260 -38.99 -4.23 19.84
C THR A 260 -40.08 -4.64 18.85
N LEU A 261 -41.04 -5.45 19.30
CA LEU A 261 -42.19 -5.88 18.49
C LEU A 261 -43.32 -4.85 18.59
N LEU A 262 -43.74 -4.31 17.44
CA LEU A 262 -44.86 -3.38 17.38
C LEU A 262 -46.18 -4.14 17.51
N ASN A 263 -46.78 -4.15 18.71
CA ASN A 263 -48.12 -4.69 18.93
C ASN A 263 -49.19 -3.71 18.43
N VAL A 264 -49.67 -3.92 17.20
CA VAL A 264 -50.74 -3.13 16.60
C VAL A 264 -52.09 -3.58 17.18
N THR A 265 -52.67 -2.76 18.04
CA THR A 265 -53.94 -3.02 18.75
C THR A 265 -55.11 -2.21 18.19
N LYS A 266 -54.84 -1.13 17.44
CA LYS A 266 -55.87 -0.26 16.85
C LYS A 266 -55.63 -0.03 15.35
N SER A 267 -56.70 0.07 14.56
CA SER A 267 -56.63 0.56 13.19
C SER A 267 -56.08 2.00 13.18
N GLY A 268 -55.05 2.27 12.36
CA GLY A 268 -54.39 3.59 12.28
C GLY A 268 -53.08 3.74 13.06
N GLN A 269 -52.77 2.86 14.02
CA GLN A 269 -51.46 2.90 14.71
C GLN A 269 -50.29 2.66 13.75
N LEU A 270 -50.48 1.79 12.75
CA LEU A 270 -49.46 1.54 11.73
C LEU A 270 -49.18 2.77 10.86
N THR A 271 -50.19 3.59 10.58
CA THR A 271 -50.02 4.82 9.81
C THR A 271 -49.32 5.91 10.62
N GLU A 272 -49.64 6.03 11.90
CA GLU A 272 -48.94 6.95 12.82
C GLU A 272 -47.48 6.55 13.01
N TYR A 273 -47.20 5.25 13.18
CA TYR A 273 -45.84 4.74 13.27
C TYR A 273 -45.03 5.05 12.01
N LYS A 274 -45.60 4.78 10.81
CA LYS A 274 -44.97 5.15 9.53
C LYS A 274 -44.77 6.66 9.40
N ALA A 275 -45.69 7.48 9.90
CA ALA A 275 -45.55 8.93 9.90
C ALA A 275 -44.42 9.40 10.83
N LYS A 276 -44.31 8.84 12.03
CA LYS A 276 -43.20 9.11 12.96
C LYS A 276 -41.85 8.69 12.38
N GLU A 277 -41.74 7.52 11.77
CA GLU A 277 -40.51 7.12 11.08
C GLU A 277 -40.14 8.10 9.95
N ARG A 278 -41.12 8.56 9.17
CA ARG A 278 -40.87 9.58 8.15
C ARG A 278 -40.37 10.88 8.77
N ALA A 279 -40.98 11.34 9.85
CA ALA A 279 -40.57 12.54 10.57
C ALA A 279 -39.12 12.42 11.11
N LEU A 280 -38.73 11.26 11.65
CA LEU A 280 -37.36 11.03 12.11
C LEU A 280 -36.34 11.05 10.97
N ARG A 281 -36.65 10.43 9.81
CA ARG A 281 -35.79 10.50 8.62
C ARG A 281 -35.63 11.94 8.13
N VAL A 282 -36.72 12.71 8.13
CA VAL A 282 -36.69 14.13 7.74
C VAL A 282 -35.84 14.94 8.72
N ALA A 283 -36.01 14.74 10.03
CA ALA A 283 -35.21 15.41 11.05
C ALA A 283 -33.71 15.13 10.91
N MET A 284 -33.31 13.92 10.49
CA MET A 284 -31.90 13.61 10.22
C MET A 284 -31.34 14.44 9.05
N VAL A 285 -32.10 14.57 7.96
CA VAL A 285 -31.67 15.37 6.80
C VAL A 285 -31.66 16.86 7.14
N ASP A 286 -32.67 17.35 7.86
CA ASP A 286 -32.76 18.74 8.26
C ASP A 286 -31.59 19.16 9.16
N LYS A 287 -31.06 18.25 10.00
CA LYS A 287 -29.84 18.49 10.78
C LYS A 287 -28.61 18.67 9.89
N VAL A 288 -28.42 17.82 8.87
CA VAL A 288 -27.33 17.99 7.89
C VAL A 288 -27.49 19.30 7.13
N ARG A 289 -28.72 19.67 6.78
CA ARG A 289 -29.01 20.93 6.10
C ARG A 289 -28.75 22.15 7.00
N ALA A 290 -29.05 22.05 8.30
CA ALA A 290 -28.87 23.13 9.26
C ALA A 290 -27.39 23.52 9.46
N THR A 291 -26.47 22.57 9.27
CA THR A 291 -25.03 22.89 9.26
C THR A 291 -24.61 23.67 8.01
N GLY A 292 -25.37 23.56 6.93
CA GLY A 292 -25.06 24.19 5.64
C GLY A 292 -24.10 23.37 4.78
N ALA A 293 -23.95 22.08 5.06
CA ALA A 293 -23.19 21.15 4.23
C ALA A 293 -23.88 20.92 2.88
N ASN A 294 -23.11 20.88 1.80
CA ASN A 294 -23.57 20.51 0.46
C ASN A 294 -23.02 19.14 0.01
N VAL A 295 -22.04 18.60 0.74
CA VAL A 295 -21.44 17.28 0.52
C VAL A 295 -21.46 16.50 1.84
N LEU A 296 -21.95 15.27 1.80
CA LEU A 296 -22.01 14.35 2.95
C LEU A 296 -21.28 13.04 2.62
N PHE A 297 -20.21 12.76 3.35
CA PHE A 297 -19.48 11.49 3.27
C PHE A 297 -19.81 10.62 4.48
N VAL A 298 -20.21 9.37 4.21
CA VAL A 298 -20.66 8.44 5.25
C VAL A 298 -19.82 7.17 5.24
N GLY A 299 -19.30 6.79 6.40
CA GLY A 299 -18.47 5.59 6.56
C GLY A 299 -19.27 4.28 6.42
N HIS A 300 -20.55 4.32 6.75
CA HIS A 300 -21.47 3.21 6.61
C HIS A 300 -22.63 3.55 5.65
N LYS A 301 -23.63 2.68 5.59
CA LYS A 301 -24.76 2.75 4.66
C LYS A 301 -25.71 3.92 4.96
N ILE A 302 -26.27 4.50 3.91
CA ILE A 302 -27.38 5.46 3.93
C ILE A 302 -28.67 4.77 3.46
N ASP A 303 -29.79 4.97 4.17
CA ASP A 303 -31.13 4.53 3.75
C ASP A 303 -31.54 5.21 2.43
N GLU A 304 -32.17 4.47 1.51
CA GLU A 304 -32.58 4.96 0.19
C GLU A 304 -33.56 6.14 0.29
N ARG A 305 -34.47 6.11 1.26
CA ARG A 305 -35.41 7.21 1.51
C ARG A 305 -34.73 8.48 2.00
N VAL A 306 -33.65 8.34 2.77
CA VAL A 306 -32.83 9.46 3.22
C VAL A 306 -32.03 10.02 2.05
N ALA A 307 -31.48 9.15 1.19
CA ALA A 307 -30.76 9.54 -0.02
C ALA A 307 -31.64 10.28 -1.04
N ASP A 308 -32.87 9.83 -1.29
CA ASP A 308 -33.84 10.54 -2.15
C ASP A 308 -34.07 11.96 -1.62
N ARG A 309 -34.30 12.12 -0.30
CA ARG A 309 -34.50 13.44 0.30
C ARG A 309 -33.26 14.33 0.18
N LEU A 310 -32.07 13.82 0.50
CA LEU A 310 -30.81 14.53 0.32
C LEU A 310 -30.63 15.01 -1.13
N SER A 311 -31.04 14.19 -2.10
CA SER A 311 -30.98 14.57 -3.52
C SER A 311 -31.93 15.71 -3.88
N ARG A 312 -33.13 15.77 -3.28
CA ARG A 312 -34.09 16.88 -3.47
C ARG A 312 -33.61 18.19 -2.87
N ASP A 313 -32.86 18.11 -1.77
CA ASP A 313 -32.20 19.26 -1.15
C ASP A 313 -30.88 19.64 -1.87
N GLY A 314 -30.50 18.93 -2.94
CA GLY A 314 -29.30 19.21 -3.73
C GLY A 314 -27.98 18.84 -3.05
N ILE A 315 -28.04 18.04 -1.98
CA ILE A 315 -26.86 17.61 -1.21
C ILE A 315 -26.28 16.36 -1.86
N PHE A 316 -24.99 16.40 -2.21
CA PHE A 316 -24.25 15.24 -2.66
C PHE A 316 -24.00 14.30 -1.49
N ALA A 317 -24.31 13.01 -1.62
CA ALA A 317 -24.00 12.02 -0.60
C ALA A 317 -23.38 10.75 -1.18
N SER A 318 -22.37 10.23 -0.48
CA SER A 318 -21.73 8.94 -0.80
C SER A 318 -21.55 8.12 0.48
N ASP A 319 -21.81 6.82 0.38
CA ASP A 319 -21.85 5.89 1.50
C ASP A 319 -20.78 4.79 1.40
N MET A 320 -20.59 4.03 2.49
CA MET A 320 -19.60 2.94 2.58
C MET A 320 -18.16 3.37 2.25
N ILE A 321 -17.77 4.57 2.68
CA ILE A 321 -16.40 5.06 2.54
C ILE A 321 -15.51 4.43 3.62
N GLY A 322 -14.39 3.85 3.20
CA GLY A 322 -13.45 3.23 4.13
C GLY A 322 -12.86 4.25 5.11
N LYS A 323 -12.56 3.82 6.34
CA LYS A 323 -12.02 4.70 7.38
C LYS A 323 -10.75 5.45 6.94
N ARG A 324 -9.84 4.76 6.25
CA ARG A 324 -8.60 5.38 5.71
C ARG A 324 -8.89 6.55 4.77
N ALA A 325 -9.84 6.37 3.84
CA ALA A 325 -10.23 7.43 2.91
C ALA A 325 -10.92 8.60 3.64
N LEU A 326 -11.74 8.34 4.66
CA LEU A 326 -12.29 9.42 5.50
C LEU A 326 -11.20 10.18 6.27
N ASP A 327 -10.20 9.47 6.81
CA ASP A 327 -9.07 10.09 7.51
C ASP A 327 -8.19 10.92 6.55
N GLU A 328 -8.12 10.54 5.26
CA GLU A 328 -7.46 11.32 4.21
C GLU A 328 -8.26 12.58 3.86
N VAL A 329 -9.57 12.46 3.66
CA VAL A 329 -10.46 13.61 3.39
C VAL A 329 -10.45 14.59 4.55
N SER A 330 -10.48 14.09 5.79
CA SER A 330 -10.33 14.88 7.01
C SER A 330 -9.06 15.70 7.01
N ARG A 331 -7.92 15.08 6.71
CA ARG A 331 -6.62 15.75 6.65
C ARG A 331 -6.53 16.82 5.56
N ALA A 332 -7.11 16.57 4.39
CA ALA A 332 -7.03 17.49 3.26
C ALA A 332 -8.04 18.65 3.32
N THR A 333 -9.20 18.45 3.93
CA THR A 333 -10.29 19.44 3.96
C THR A 333 -10.44 20.14 5.30
N GLY A 334 -9.79 19.63 6.35
CA GLY A 334 -9.95 20.09 7.73
C GLY A 334 -11.25 19.63 8.41
N ALA A 335 -12.08 18.85 7.72
CA ALA A 335 -13.34 18.36 8.28
C ALA A 335 -13.12 17.39 9.45
N LYS A 336 -13.96 17.45 10.48
CA LYS A 336 -13.94 16.47 11.58
C LYS A 336 -14.91 15.31 11.30
N ILE A 337 -14.48 14.09 11.63
CA ILE A 337 -15.33 12.90 11.48
C ILE A 337 -16.28 12.83 12.68
N ALA A 338 -17.57 13.13 12.47
CA ALA A 338 -18.58 13.02 13.51
C ALA A 338 -19.06 11.58 13.71
N GLY A 339 -19.33 11.22 14.97
CA GLY A 339 -19.88 9.91 15.32
C GLY A 339 -21.38 9.76 15.03
N SER A 340 -22.15 10.86 14.98
CA SER A 340 -23.57 10.89 14.62
C SER A 340 -23.89 12.20 13.91
N VAL A 341 -25.01 12.21 13.19
CA VAL A 341 -25.56 13.42 12.56
C VAL A 341 -25.93 14.47 13.60
N ASP A 342 -26.31 14.04 14.81
CA ASP A 342 -26.71 14.94 15.90
C ASP A 342 -25.56 15.76 16.48
N LEU A 343 -24.32 15.29 16.29
CA LEU A 343 -23.10 15.94 16.77
C LEU A 343 -22.46 16.83 15.71
N LEU A 344 -23.03 16.91 14.50
CA LEU A 344 -22.49 17.76 13.44
C LEU A 344 -22.74 19.22 13.79
N SER A 345 -21.66 19.99 13.90
CA SER A 345 -21.69 21.43 14.00
C SER A 345 -21.19 22.10 12.71
N LYS A 346 -21.36 23.43 12.62
CA LYS A 346 -20.82 24.21 11.51
C LYS A 346 -19.28 24.26 11.50
N GLU A 347 -18.66 24.06 12.66
CA GLU A 347 -17.20 24.08 12.84
C GLU A 347 -16.54 22.78 12.38
N ASP A 348 -17.33 21.70 12.25
CA ASP A 348 -16.83 20.38 11.83
C ASP A 348 -16.76 20.25 10.29
N LEU A 349 -17.27 21.25 9.56
CA LEU A 349 -17.32 21.24 8.10
C LEU A 349 -15.94 21.54 7.51
N GLY A 350 -15.53 20.71 6.55
CA GLY A 350 -14.37 20.99 5.72
C GLY A 350 -14.75 21.79 4.48
N SER A 351 -13.74 22.41 3.88
CA SER A 351 -13.86 23.12 2.61
C SER A 351 -12.98 22.46 1.55
N ALA A 352 -13.46 22.41 0.31
CA ALA A 352 -12.62 22.12 -0.84
C ALA A 352 -12.99 23.03 -2.03
N THR A 353 -12.23 22.96 -3.11
CA THR A 353 -12.41 23.82 -4.28
C THR A 353 -13.58 23.34 -5.13
N ARG A 354 -13.59 22.04 -5.44
CA ARG A 354 -14.56 21.45 -6.38
C ARG A 354 -14.72 19.96 -6.11
N LEU A 355 -15.94 19.46 -6.19
CA LEU A 355 -16.23 18.02 -6.24
C LEU A 355 -16.78 17.67 -7.61
N GLU A 356 -16.25 16.61 -8.21
CA GLU A 356 -16.60 16.12 -9.55
C GLU A 356 -16.82 14.60 -9.49
N VAL A 357 -17.91 14.12 -10.08
CA VAL A 357 -18.13 12.68 -10.29
C VAL A 357 -17.64 12.31 -11.67
N ASP A 358 -16.52 11.60 -11.71
CA ASP A 358 -16.02 11.02 -12.95
C ASP A 358 -16.81 9.75 -13.30
N LYS A 359 -17.54 9.83 -14.41
CA LYS A 359 -18.43 8.77 -14.92
C LYS A 359 -17.72 7.76 -15.84
N ILE A 360 -16.40 7.86 -16.01
CA ILE A 360 -15.67 6.92 -16.86
C ILE A 360 -15.89 5.48 -16.35
N GLN A 361 -16.36 4.59 -17.23
CA GLN A 361 -16.66 3.18 -16.94
C GLN A 361 -15.38 2.38 -16.62
N PRO A 362 -15.46 1.26 -15.85
CA PRO A 362 -16.67 0.58 -15.36
C PRO A 362 -17.26 1.16 -14.06
N ASP A 363 -16.44 1.79 -13.22
CA ASP A 363 -16.87 2.32 -11.91
C ASP A 363 -16.85 3.85 -11.87
N GLN A 364 -17.90 4.46 -11.31
CA GLN A 364 -17.92 5.90 -11.04
C GLN A 364 -17.02 6.23 -9.86
N VAL A 365 -16.27 7.31 -9.98
CA VAL A 365 -15.32 7.74 -8.97
C VAL A 365 -15.59 9.19 -8.63
N THR A 366 -15.62 9.50 -7.34
CA THR A 366 -15.80 10.86 -6.85
C THR A 366 -14.43 11.49 -6.64
N ILE A 367 -14.18 12.62 -7.31
CA ILE A 367 -12.94 13.37 -7.23
C ILE A 367 -13.21 14.64 -6.42
N LEU A 368 -12.41 14.85 -5.38
CA LEU A 368 -12.46 16.03 -4.53
C LEU A 368 -11.19 16.85 -4.72
N HIS A 369 -11.30 18.01 -5.37
CA HIS A 369 -10.19 18.93 -5.56
C HIS A 369 -9.94 19.78 -4.32
N CYS A 370 -8.78 19.59 -3.69
CA CYS A 370 -8.34 20.33 -2.50
C CYS A 370 -6.83 20.61 -2.58
N GLU A 371 -6.40 21.69 -1.94
CA GLU A 371 -4.98 22.04 -1.79
C GLU A 371 -4.40 21.23 -0.60
N GLY A 372 -3.20 20.65 -0.77
CA GLY A 372 -2.53 19.88 0.28
C GLY A 372 -2.71 18.35 0.22
N ALA A 373 -3.44 17.83 -0.76
CA ALA A 373 -3.47 16.39 -1.07
C ALA A 373 -3.22 16.16 -2.56
N ALA A 374 -2.53 15.07 -2.87
CA ALA A 374 -2.26 14.63 -4.22
C ALA A 374 -2.69 13.18 -4.38
N THR A 375 -3.47 12.89 -5.42
CA THR A 375 -3.83 11.52 -5.77
C THR A 375 -3.40 11.21 -7.19
N LEU A 376 -2.63 10.13 -7.36
CA LEU A 376 -2.27 9.61 -8.68
C LEU A 376 -3.36 8.62 -9.11
N LEU A 377 -4.14 9.00 -10.12
CA LEU A 377 -5.14 8.13 -10.72
C LEU A 377 -4.48 7.33 -11.84
N LEU A 378 -4.27 6.03 -11.60
CA LEU A 378 -3.62 5.10 -12.52
C LEU A 378 -4.67 4.33 -13.31
N ARG A 379 -4.49 4.32 -14.63
CA ARG A 379 -5.38 3.66 -15.60
C ARG A 379 -4.62 2.68 -16.47
N GLY A 380 -5.33 1.69 -17.00
CA GLY A 380 -4.75 0.69 -17.88
C GLY A 380 -5.77 -0.36 -18.32
N GLY A 381 -5.45 -1.01 -19.45
CA GLY A 381 -6.34 -1.95 -20.11
C GLY A 381 -6.53 -3.28 -19.37
N SER A 382 -5.52 -3.73 -18.61
CA SER A 382 -5.61 -4.96 -17.80
C SER A 382 -5.27 -4.72 -16.32
N PRO A 383 -5.86 -5.49 -15.40
CA PRO A 383 -5.54 -5.40 -13.97
C PRO A 383 -4.06 -5.62 -13.66
N GLU A 384 -3.40 -6.54 -14.37
CA GLU A 384 -1.99 -6.87 -14.19
C GLU A 384 -1.12 -5.67 -14.58
N LEU A 385 -1.44 -5.00 -15.69
CA LEU A 385 -0.72 -3.82 -16.15
C LEU A 385 -0.86 -2.65 -15.17
N VAL A 386 -2.06 -2.42 -14.64
CA VAL A 386 -2.31 -1.37 -13.63
C VAL A 386 -1.58 -1.69 -12.32
N GLN A 387 -1.50 -2.97 -11.95
CA GLN A 387 -0.74 -3.40 -10.77
C GLN A 387 0.77 -3.18 -10.97
N GLU A 388 1.31 -3.49 -12.15
CA GLU A 388 2.72 -3.21 -12.46
C GLU A 388 3.00 -1.70 -12.51
N LEU A 389 2.09 -0.91 -13.10
CA LEU A 389 2.19 0.56 -13.10
C LEU A 389 2.19 1.12 -11.68
N GLU A 390 1.31 0.63 -10.80
CA GLU A 390 1.29 1.02 -9.39
C GLU A 390 2.65 0.76 -8.71
N LYS A 391 3.24 -0.42 -8.93
CA LYS A 391 4.55 -0.76 -8.38
C LYS A 391 5.61 0.22 -8.88
N VAL A 392 5.68 0.44 -10.19
CA VAL A 392 6.67 1.35 -10.80
C VAL A 392 6.49 2.78 -10.26
N VAL A 393 5.26 3.25 -10.12
CA VAL A 393 4.95 4.56 -9.53
C VAL A 393 5.38 4.65 -8.06
N ARG A 394 5.13 3.62 -7.25
CA ARG A 394 5.60 3.59 -5.84
C ARG A 394 7.13 3.65 -5.76
N ARG A 395 7.83 2.91 -6.62
CA ARG A 395 9.30 2.93 -6.70
C ARG A 395 9.81 4.32 -7.12
N ALA A 396 9.19 4.91 -8.14
CA ALA A 396 9.49 6.26 -8.60
C ALA A 396 9.37 7.30 -7.48
N LEU A 397 8.28 7.26 -6.71
CA LEU A 397 8.08 8.17 -5.57
C LEU A 397 9.14 8.01 -4.47
N LEU A 398 9.56 6.78 -4.17
CA LEU A 398 10.64 6.51 -3.21
C LEU A 398 11.98 7.05 -3.73
N VAL A 399 12.29 6.81 -5.01
CA VAL A 399 13.52 7.31 -5.64
C VAL A 399 13.55 8.84 -5.66
N LEU A 400 12.44 9.52 -5.98
CA LEU A 400 12.33 10.99 -5.91
C LEU A 400 12.48 11.52 -4.49
N LYS A 401 11.95 10.82 -3.49
CA LYS A 401 12.16 11.17 -2.08
C LYS A 401 13.64 11.09 -1.70
N HIS A 402 14.33 10.03 -2.10
CA HIS A 402 15.75 9.82 -1.81
C HIS A 402 16.66 10.78 -2.57
N SER A 403 16.37 11.07 -3.84
CA SER A 403 17.15 12.02 -4.64
C SER A 403 17.12 13.44 -4.06
N ARG A 404 15.97 13.84 -3.50
CA ARG A 404 15.81 15.14 -2.82
C ARG A 404 16.50 15.19 -1.45
N ALA A 405 16.62 14.05 -0.77
CA ALA A 405 17.34 13.96 0.50
C ALA A 405 18.87 13.88 0.30
N ARG A 406 19.31 13.15 -0.73
CA ARG A 406 20.72 12.97 -1.12
C ARG A 406 20.83 13.06 -2.63
N SER A 407 21.42 14.16 -3.11
CA SER A 407 21.57 14.44 -4.55
C SER A 407 22.83 13.84 -5.18
N LYS A 408 23.65 13.13 -4.41
CA LYS A 408 24.85 12.47 -4.93
C LYS A 408 24.46 11.17 -5.62
N VAL A 409 25.15 10.85 -6.71
CA VAL A 409 24.94 9.65 -7.51
C VAL A 409 26.24 8.87 -7.67
N VAL A 410 26.10 7.58 -7.99
CA VAL A 410 27.21 6.67 -8.27
C VAL A 410 26.98 6.00 -9.62
N PRO A 411 28.05 5.64 -10.35
CA PRO A 411 27.90 4.94 -11.62
C PRO A 411 27.28 3.55 -11.40
N GLY A 412 26.26 3.24 -12.19
CA GLY A 412 25.56 1.96 -12.18
C GLY A 412 26.28 0.86 -12.97
N GLY A 413 25.53 -0.15 -13.42
CA GLY A 413 26.05 -1.18 -14.34
C GLY A 413 27.11 -2.12 -13.77
N GLY A 414 27.24 -2.18 -12.44
CA GLY A 414 28.24 -3.03 -11.78
C GLY A 414 29.60 -2.36 -11.56
N ALA A 415 29.83 -1.16 -12.12
CA ALA A 415 31.09 -0.43 -11.97
C ALA A 415 31.46 -0.21 -10.49
N LEU A 416 30.47 0.18 -9.67
CA LEU A 416 30.65 0.36 -8.23
C LEU A 416 31.16 -0.90 -7.53
N PHE A 417 30.57 -2.07 -7.84
CA PHE A 417 30.93 -3.33 -7.19
C PHE A 417 32.33 -3.80 -7.59
N ILE A 418 32.74 -3.56 -8.84
CA ILE A 418 34.10 -3.87 -9.32
C ILE A 418 35.12 -2.99 -8.60
N GLU A 419 34.87 -1.67 -8.52
CA GLU A 419 35.77 -0.74 -7.84
C GLU A 419 35.91 -1.07 -6.35
N LEU A 420 34.80 -1.43 -5.70
CA LEU A 420 34.82 -1.89 -4.31
C LEU A 420 35.66 -3.16 -4.13
N ALA A 421 35.55 -4.12 -5.05
CA ALA A 421 36.33 -5.36 -4.99
C ALA A 421 37.84 -5.16 -5.24
N LEU A 422 38.24 -4.04 -5.86
CA LEU A 422 39.65 -3.69 -6.06
C LEU A 422 40.25 -2.94 -4.87
N ARG A 423 39.43 -2.21 -4.11
CA ARG A 423 39.88 -1.34 -3.00
C ARG A 423 39.75 -1.98 -1.61
N LEU A 424 38.89 -2.99 -1.47
CA LEU A 424 38.76 -3.84 -0.29
C LEU A 424 39.71 -5.02 -0.40
#